data_AF-A0A8J1IYC2-F1
#
_entry.id   AF-A0A8J1IYC2-F1
#
_cell.length_a   1.000
_cell.length_b   1.000
_cell.length_c   1.000
_cell.angle_alpha   90.00
_cell.angle_beta   90.00
_cell.angle_gamma   90.00
#
_symmetry.space_group_name_H-M   'P 1'
#
loop_
_entity.id
_entity.type
_entity.pdbx_description
1 polymer ?
#
loop_
_entity_poly.entity_id
_entity_poly.type
_entity_poly.pdbx_seq_one_letter_code
_entity_poly.pdbx_strand_id
1 'polypeptide(L)'
;MEYRNLRTLTHALLLLLCSWVASSVAVQQNLTDSAHNETKHIFKDIQSCWLGYTRNMSTVNSDNWCEWHHINRHYSNLRICLEDLAEILNLAFPNNIANNYIMMGHRTYFINCTLPFQELADPPEHILLALILAPISIIPFLVTLVVCKSKTTKPHT
;
A
#
# COMPACT_ATOMS: atom_id res chain seq x y z
N MET A 1 57.12 17.42 -48.12
CA MET A 1 56.39 16.15 -47.85
C MET A 1 55.63 16.18 -46.51
N GLU A 2 56.04 16.99 -45.52
CA GLU A 2 55.35 17.16 -44.22
C GLU A 2 53.87 17.61 -44.30
N TYR A 3 53.52 18.57 -45.17
CA TYR A 3 52.15 19.10 -45.24
C TYR A 3 51.10 18.04 -45.64
N ARG A 4 51.45 17.10 -46.53
CA ARG A 4 50.56 15.99 -46.92
C ARG A 4 50.38 14.98 -45.78
N ASN A 5 51.41 14.80 -44.96
CA ASN A 5 51.36 13.93 -43.78
C ASN A 5 50.52 14.57 -42.65
N LEU A 6 50.69 15.87 -42.41
CA LEU A 6 49.86 16.63 -41.46
C LEU A 6 48.38 16.68 -41.89
N ARG A 7 48.14 16.85 -43.20
CA ARG A 7 46.78 16.80 -43.75
C ARG A 7 46.15 15.41 -43.61
N THR A 8 46.90 14.33 -43.80
CA THR A 8 46.33 12.97 -43.66
C THR A 8 46.09 12.62 -42.19
N LEU A 9 46.99 13.03 -41.28
CA LEU A 9 46.82 12.89 -39.84
C LEU A 9 45.57 13.63 -39.32
N THR A 10 45.36 14.86 -39.77
CA THR A 10 44.20 15.68 -39.36
C THR A 10 42.88 15.08 -39.85
N HIS A 11 42.80 14.57 -41.08
CA HIS A 11 41.61 13.85 -41.54
C HIS A 11 41.36 12.55 -40.77
N ALA A 12 42.42 11.78 -40.47
CA ALA A 12 42.29 10.56 -39.67
C ALA A 12 41.78 10.86 -38.26
N LEU A 13 42.32 11.89 -37.60
CA LEU A 13 41.84 12.36 -36.30
C LEU A 13 40.37 12.82 -36.36
N LEU A 14 39.98 13.57 -37.39
CA LEU A 14 38.58 13.98 -37.61
C LEU A 14 37.64 12.79 -37.76
N LEU A 15 38.01 11.77 -38.54
CA LEU A 15 37.18 10.57 -38.73
C LEU A 15 37.04 9.75 -37.46
N LEU A 16 38.13 9.62 -36.68
CA LEU A 16 38.09 8.95 -35.38
C LEU A 16 37.20 9.70 -34.39
N LEU A 17 37.31 11.04 -34.35
CA LEU A 17 36.43 11.88 -33.54
C LEU A 17 34.97 11.74 -33.96
N CYS A 18 34.66 11.80 -35.26
CA CYS A 18 33.29 11.62 -35.76
C CYS A 18 32.72 10.24 -35.41
N SER A 19 33.52 9.18 -35.55
CA SER A 19 33.09 7.82 -35.23
C SER A 19 32.85 7.63 -33.73
N TRP A 20 33.71 8.21 -32.90
CA TRP A 20 33.57 8.20 -31.43
C TRP A 20 32.35 8.99 -30.96
N VAL A 21 32.11 10.17 -31.55
CA VAL A 21 30.93 11.00 -31.26
C VAL A 21 29.65 10.27 -31.68
N ALA A 22 29.59 9.69 -32.89
CA ALA A 22 28.43 8.94 -33.35
C ALA A 22 28.12 7.72 -32.47
N SER A 23 29.15 6.98 -32.03
CA SER A 23 28.99 5.84 -31.13
C SER A 23 28.48 6.27 -29.76
N SER A 24 29.03 7.35 -29.19
CA SER A 24 28.58 7.92 -27.92
C SER A 24 27.11 8.38 -27.97
N VAL A 25 26.73 9.04 -29.08
CA VAL A 25 25.33 9.48 -29.30
C VAL A 25 24.39 8.29 -29.41
N ALA A 26 24.75 7.25 -30.17
CA ALA A 26 23.92 6.06 -30.32
C ALA A 26 23.74 5.31 -28.98
N VAL A 27 24.80 5.20 -28.17
CA VAL A 27 24.72 4.61 -26.82
C VAL A 27 23.77 5.42 -25.94
N GLN A 28 23.87 6.76 -25.95
CA GLN A 28 23.00 7.61 -25.15
C GLN A 28 21.54 7.48 -25.57
N GLN A 29 21.24 7.44 -26.88
CA GLN A 29 19.89 7.26 -27.39
C GLN A 29 19.28 5.93 -26.96
N ASN A 30 20.03 4.82 -27.08
CA ASN A 30 19.55 3.50 -26.68
C ASN A 30 19.23 3.42 -25.18
N LEU A 31 20.04 4.06 -24.33
CA LEU A 31 19.78 4.17 -22.89
C LEU A 31 18.50 4.97 -22.60
N THR A 32 18.28 6.08 -23.31
CA THR A 32 17.06 6.89 -23.13
C THR A 32 15.81 6.16 -23.62
N ASP A 33 15.90 5.44 -24.73
CA ASP A 33 14.77 4.68 -25.28
C ASP A 33 14.40 3.51 -24.37
N SER A 34 15.41 2.81 -23.81
CA SER A 34 15.22 1.76 -22.82
C SER A 34 14.53 2.33 -21.56
N ALA A 35 15.06 3.40 -20.97
CA ALA A 35 14.47 4.01 -19.78
C ALA A 35 13.03 4.52 -20.03
N HIS A 36 12.77 5.11 -21.20
CA HIS A 36 11.42 5.56 -21.57
C HIS A 36 10.46 4.38 -21.73
N ASN A 37 10.87 3.30 -22.38
CA ASN A 37 10.04 2.12 -22.58
C ASN A 37 9.68 1.44 -21.25
N GLU A 38 10.65 1.29 -20.35
CA GLU A 38 10.42 0.79 -18.97
C GLU A 38 9.39 1.67 -18.26
N THR A 39 9.62 2.99 -18.23
CA THR A 39 8.71 3.95 -17.59
C THR A 39 7.29 3.89 -18.16
N LYS A 40 7.16 3.72 -19.48
CA LYS A 40 5.88 3.59 -20.18
C LYS A 40 5.15 2.30 -19.80
N HIS A 41 5.86 1.18 -19.67
CA HIS A 41 5.29 -0.10 -19.23
C HIS A 41 4.74 0.03 -17.81
N ILE A 42 5.53 0.59 -16.91
CA ILE A 42 5.18 0.80 -15.51
C ILE A 42 3.92 1.66 -15.38
N PHE A 43 3.87 2.79 -16.11
CA PHE A 43 2.69 3.66 -16.10
C PHE A 43 1.44 2.92 -16.61
N LYS A 44 1.58 2.08 -17.63
CA LYS A 44 0.48 1.27 -18.18
C LYS A 44 -0.02 0.24 -17.17
N ASP A 45 0.86 -0.40 -16.40
CA ASP A 45 0.47 -1.39 -15.41
C ASP A 45 -0.27 -0.74 -14.24
N ILE A 46 0.25 0.36 -13.72
CA ILE A 46 -0.41 1.16 -12.67
C ILE A 46 -1.80 1.62 -13.14
N GLN A 47 -1.89 2.11 -14.38
CA GLN A 47 -3.16 2.51 -14.97
C GLN A 47 -4.13 1.33 -15.11
N SER A 48 -3.62 0.13 -15.38
CA SER A 48 -4.44 -1.09 -15.47
C SER A 48 -5.02 -1.48 -14.10
N CYS A 49 -4.25 -1.37 -13.02
CA CYS A 49 -4.76 -1.53 -11.65
C CYS A 49 -5.93 -0.56 -11.37
N TRP A 50 -5.74 0.72 -11.70
CA TRP A 50 -6.76 1.75 -11.49
C TRP A 50 -8.03 1.53 -12.31
N LEU A 51 -7.89 1.16 -13.59
CA LEU A 51 -9.02 0.84 -14.45
C LEU A 51 -9.77 -0.41 -13.98
N GLY A 52 -9.05 -1.43 -13.50
CA GLY A 52 -9.64 -2.62 -12.89
C GLY A 52 -10.46 -2.28 -11.65
N TYR A 53 -9.92 -1.44 -10.77
CA TYR A 53 -10.62 -0.94 -9.60
C TYR A 53 -11.89 -0.16 -9.96
N THR A 54 -11.79 0.79 -10.89
CA THR A 54 -12.92 1.62 -11.33
C THR A 54 -14.03 0.79 -11.96
N ARG A 55 -13.66 -0.20 -12.80
CA ARG A 55 -14.62 -1.14 -13.38
C ARG A 55 -15.35 -1.93 -12.31
N ASN A 56 -14.62 -2.43 -11.31
CA ASN A 56 -15.22 -3.17 -10.21
C ASN A 56 -16.15 -2.28 -9.36
N MET A 57 -15.70 -1.08 -9.01
CA MET A 57 -16.52 -0.12 -8.25
C MET A 57 -17.79 0.30 -9.01
N SER A 58 -17.77 0.34 -10.34
CA SER A 58 -18.96 0.63 -11.15
C SER A 58 -20.07 -0.42 -11.05
N THR A 59 -19.75 -1.64 -10.59
CA THR A 59 -20.74 -2.70 -10.35
C THR A 59 -21.41 -2.59 -8.98
N VAL A 60 -20.86 -1.77 -8.08
CA VAL A 60 -21.40 -1.54 -6.74
C VAL A 60 -22.34 -0.34 -6.79
N ASN A 61 -23.56 -0.50 -6.26
CA ASN A 61 -24.49 0.62 -6.14
C ASN A 61 -23.88 1.75 -5.28
N SER A 62 -24.08 3.01 -5.67
CA SER A 62 -23.48 4.16 -4.99
C SER A 62 -23.90 4.27 -3.52
N ASP A 63 -25.11 3.84 -3.20
CA ASP A 63 -25.61 3.81 -1.81
C ASP A 63 -24.77 2.91 -0.91
N ASN A 64 -24.12 1.89 -1.48
CA ASN A 64 -23.31 0.90 -0.77
C ASN A 64 -21.82 1.25 -0.75
N TRP A 65 -21.39 2.37 -1.34
CA TRP A 65 -19.95 2.74 -1.36
C TRP A 65 -19.38 2.99 0.04
N CYS A 66 -20.21 3.43 0.98
CA CYS A 66 -19.79 3.71 2.36
C CYS A 66 -19.79 2.46 3.25
N GLU A 67 -20.31 1.33 2.77
CA GLU A 67 -20.33 0.08 3.52
C GLU A 67 -19.10 -0.76 3.22
N TRP A 68 -18.19 -0.89 4.20
CA TRP A 68 -16.93 -1.60 4.04
C TRP A 68 -17.09 -3.02 3.49
N HIS A 69 -18.14 -3.73 3.90
CA HIS A 69 -18.44 -5.10 3.44
C HIS A 69 -18.59 -5.19 1.91
N HIS A 70 -19.16 -4.17 1.26
CA HIS A 70 -19.40 -4.16 -0.18
C HIS A 70 -18.16 -3.78 -0.99
N ILE A 71 -17.25 -2.99 -0.41
CA ILE A 71 -16.09 -2.45 -1.13
C ILE A 71 -14.75 -3.14 -0.78
N ASN A 72 -14.69 -3.89 0.33
CA ASN A 72 -13.44 -4.40 0.89
C ASN A 72 -12.61 -5.20 -0.13
N ARG A 73 -13.25 -6.04 -0.94
CA ARG A 73 -12.61 -6.90 -1.93
C ARG A 73 -12.02 -6.07 -3.06
N HIS A 74 -12.77 -5.11 -3.57
CA HIS A 74 -12.33 -4.24 -4.66
C HIS A 74 -11.18 -3.33 -4.21
N TYR A 75 -11.28 -2.78 -3.00
CA TYR A 75 -10.21 -1.97 -2.40
C TYR A 75 -8.95 -2.80 -2.14
N SER A 76 -9.10 -4.00 -1.59
CA SER A 76 -7.98 -4.93 -1.33
C SER A 76 -7.29 -5.33 -2.63
N ASN A 77 -8.05 -5.61 -3.70
CA ASN A 77 -7.49 -5.92 -5.01
C ASN A 77 -6.68 -4.74 -5.59
N LEU A 78 -7.16 -3.50 -5.45
CA LEU A 78 -6.39 -2.32 -5.88
C LEU A 78 -5.08 -2.22 -5.09
N ARG A 79 -5.15 -2.37 -3.76
CA ARG A 79 -3.96 -2.33 -2.90
C ARG A 79 -2.93 -3.38 -3.28
N ILE A 80 -3.34 -4.64 -3.42
CA ILE A 80 -2.45 -5.75 -3.79
C ILE A 80 -1.81 -5.46 -5.16
N CYS A 81 -2.59 -5.01 -6.16
CA CYS A 81 -2.05 -4.66 -7.47
C CYS A 81 -0.99 -3.55 -7.41
N LEU A 82 -1.18 -2.55 -6.54
CA LEU A 82 -0.19 -1.49 -6.32
C LEU A 82 1.03 -1.95 -5.51
N GLU A 83 0.84 -2.90 -4.60
CA GLU A 83 1.91 -3.52 -3.80
C GLU A 83 2.80 -4.41 -4.67
N ASP A 84 2.21 -5.26 -5.51
CA ASP A 84 2.92 -6.08 -6.49
C ASP A 84 3.75 -5.22 -7.45
N LEU A 85 3.19 -4.09 -7.91
CA LEU A 85 3.93 -3.14 -8.73
C LEU A 85 5.07 -2.46 -7.97
N ALA A 86 4.88 -2.15 -6.69
CA ALA A 86 5.97 -1.62 -5.87
C ALA A 86 7.10 -2.64 -5.73
N GLU A 87 6.77 -3.92 -5.56
CA GLU A 87 7.75 -5.02 -5.50
C GLU A 87 8.53 -5.17 -6.82
N ILE A 88 7.84 -5.18 -7.97
CA ILE A 88 8.47 -5.23 -9.31
C ILE A 88 9.44 -4.06 -9.51
N LEU A 89 9.09 -2.88 -9.00
CA LEU A 89 9.89 -1.66 -9.09
C LEU A 89 10.97 -1.55 -8.02
N ASN A 90 11.06 -2.51 -7.09
CA ASN A 90 11.90 -2.43 -5.88
C ASN A 90 11.65 -1.14 -5.06
N LEU A 91 10.41 -0.70 -5.00
CA LEU A 91 9.94 0.42 -4.18
C LEU A 91 9.34 -0.10 -2.88
N ALA A 92 9.59 0.61 -1.78
CA ALA A 92 8.91 0.31 -0.52
C ALA A 92 7.40 0.56 -0.65
N PHE A 93 6.59 -0.27 0.00
CA PHE A 93 5.18 -0.02 0.21
C PHE A 93 4.93 0.30 1.69
N PRO A 94 4.15 1.34 2.03
CA PRO A 94 3.49 2.28 1.13
C PRO A 94 4.45 3.31 0.50
N ASN A 95 4.09 3.81 -0.69
CA ASN A 95 4.81 4.89 -1.40
C ASN A 95 3.84 5.99 -1.91
N ASN A 96 4.40 7.09 -2.40
CA ASN A 96 3.64 8.25 -2.89
C ASN A 96 2.77 7.91 -4.11
N ILE A 97 3.25 7.04 -5.01
CA ILE A 97 2.49 6.61 -6.20
C ILE A 97 1.23 5.87 -5.75
N ALA A 98 1.37 4.83 -4.92
CA ALA A 98 0.25 4.06 -4.39
C ALA A 98 -0.72 4.96 -3.60
N ASN A 99 -0.19 5.84 -2.74
CA ASN A 99 -1.01 6.78 -1.97
C ASN A 99 -1.84 7.69 -2.87
N ASN A 100 -1.30 8.18 -3.98
CA ASN A 100 -2.06 9.04 -4.90
C ASN A 100 -3.29 8.33 -5.49
N TYR A 101 -3.14 7.07 -5.92
CA TYR A 101 -4.26 6.29 -6.46
C TYR A 101 -5.28 5.90 -5.39
N ILE A 102 -4.81 5.53 -4.19
CA ILE A 102 -5.69 5.25 -3.05
C ILE A 102 -6.50 6.50 -2.71
N MET A 103 -5.86 7.66 -2.58
CA MET A 103 -6.52 8.93 -2.28
C MET A 103 -7.46 9.39 -3.41
N MET A 104 -7.12 9.11 -4.67
CA MET A 104 -8.01 9.33 -5.81
C MET A 104 -9.28 8.48 -5.67
N GLY A 105 -9.17 7.23 -5.24
CA GLY A 105 -10.31 6.37 -4.89
C GLY A 105 -11.18 6.99 -3.81
N HIS A 106 -10.58 7.45 -2.71
CA HIS A 106 -11.31 8.13 -1.62
C HIS A 106 -12.08 9.37 -2.11
N ARG A 107 -11.45 10.21 -2.92
CA ARG A 107 -12.11 11.41 -3.46
C ARG A 107 -13.20 11.10 -4.48
N THR A 108 -13.08 9.98 -5.20
CA THR A 108 -14.03 9.61 -6.26
C THR A 108 -15.26 8.89 -5.71
N TYR A 109 -15.07 7.91 -4.83
CA TYR A 109 -16.16 7.03 -4.36
C TYR A 109 -16.60 7.33 -2.93
N PHE A 110 -15.73 7.90 -2.08
CA PHE A 110 -15.96 8.00 -0.64
C PHE A 110 -16.08 9.44 -0.12
N ILE A 111 -16.19 10.44 -1.01
CA ILE A 111 -16.22 11.86 -0.62
C ILE A 111 -17.40 12.23 0.29
N ASN A 112 -18.53 11.54 0.14
CA ASN A 112 -19.74 11.75 0.94
C ASN A 112 -19.91 10.71 2.06
N CYS A 113 -18.92 9.83 2.24
CA CYS A 113 -18.99 8.85 3.31
C CYS A 113 -18.60 9.50 4.63
N THR A 114 -19.56 9.56 5.54
CA THR A 114 -19.27 9.89 6.93
C THR A 114 -19.01 8.55 7.63
N LEU A 115 -17.82 8.34 8.17
CA LEU A 115 -17.67 7.23 9.11
C LEU A 115 -18.47 7.63 10.36
N PRO A 116 -19.52 6.87 10.76
CA PRO A 116 -19.90 6.92 12.15
C PRO A 116 -18.64 6.54 12.91
N PHE A 117 -18.14 7.47 13.70
CA PHE A 117 -16.96 7.26 14.51
C PHE A 117 -17.32 6.18 15.54
N GLN A 118 -17.19 4.93 15.14
CA GLN A 118 -17.02 3.83 16.07
C GLN A 118 -15.58 3.93 16.52
N GLU A 119 -15.31 4.93 17.35
CA GLU A 119 -14.09 4.92 18.15
C GLU A 119 -14.08 3.53 18.80
N LEU A 120 -13.07 2.72 18.52
CA LEU A 120 -12.62 1.75 19.50
C LEU A 120 -12.04 2.59 20.66
N ALA A 121 -12.92 3.34 21.32
CA ALA A 121 -12.63 4.09 22.50
C ALA A 121 -12.60 3.08 23.63
N ASP A 122 -11.59 3.20 24.47
CA ASP A 122 -11.66 2.60 25.77
C ASP A 122 -12.95 3.07 26.48
N PRO A 123 -13.65 2.18 27.18
CA PRO A 123 -14.81 2.59 27.95
C PRO A 123 -14.38 3.67 28.96
N PRO A 124 -15.29 4.57 29.36
CA PRO A 124 -14.98 5.58 30.37
C PRO A 124 -14.29 4.97 31.61
N GLU A 125 -13.33 5.68 32.20
CA GLU A 125 -12.46 5.16 33.26
C GLU A 125 -13.22 4.47 34.41
N HIS A 126 -14.36 5.02 34.81
CA HIS A 126 -15.20 4.44 35.86
C HIS A 126 -15.82 3.09 35.48
N ILE A 127 -16.19 2.90 34.22
CA ILE A 127 -16.71 1.62 33.69
C ILE A 127 -15.58 0.59 33.62
N LEU A 128 -14.41 1.00 33.14
CA LEU A 128 -13.22 0.15 33.09
C LEU A 128 -12.84 -0.33 34.50
N LEU A 129 -12.80 0.59 35.47
CA LEU A 129 -12.48 0.28 36.86
C LEU A 129 -13.53 -0.67 37.48
N ALA A 130 -14.81 -0.45 37.23
CA ALA A 130 -15.87 -1.34 37.70
C ALA A 130 -15.72 -2.75 37.11
N LEU A 131 -15.37 -2.86 35.83
CA LEU A 131 -15.14 -4.14 35.15
C LEU A 131 -13.92 -4.89 35.71
N ILE A 132 -12.91 -4.17 36.21
CA ILE A 132 -11.73 -4.74 36.87
C ILE A 132 -12.05 -5.16 38.32
N LEU A 133 -12.74 -4.31 39.09
CA LEU A 133 -13.05 -4.58 40.50
C LEU A 133 -14.13 -5.65 40.69
N ALA A 134 -15.07 -5.80 39.74
CA ALA A 134 -16.11 -6.81 39.78
C ALA A 134 -15.56 -8.25 39.92
N PRO A 135 -14.70 -8.76 39.03
CA PRO A 135 -14.15 -10.11 39.17
C PRO A 135 -13.25 -10.24 40.42
N ILE A 136 -12.50 -9.20 40.80
CA ILE A 136 -11.64 -9.21 41.99
C ILE A 136 -12.46 -9.41 43.28
N SER A 137 -13.67 -8.85 43.35
CA SER A 137 -14.55 -8.95 44.53
C SER A 137 -15.47 -10.18 44.48
N ILE A 138 -16.03 -10.49 43.31
CA ILE A 138 -17.00 -11.58 43.15
C ILE A 138 -16.33 -12.95 43.28
N ILE A 139 -15.12 -13.15 42.74
CA ILE A 139 -14.46 -14.46 42.77
C ILE A 139 -14.18 -14.93 44.20
N PRO A 140 -13.52 -14.15 45.09
CA PRO A 140 -13.29 -14.57 46.48
C PRO A 140 -14.59 -14.78 47.26
N PHE A 141 -15.61 -13.96 47.01
CA PHE A 141 -16.92 -14.12 47.64
C PHE A 141 -17.58 -15.45 47.26
N LEU A 142 -17.60 -15.81 45.98
CA LEU A 142 -18.14 -17.09 45.53
C LEU A 142 -17.31 -18.28 46.06
N VAL A 143 -15.98 -18.17 46.03
CA VAL A 143 -15.08 -19.22 46.56
C VAL A 143 -15.33 -19.47 48.05
N THR A 144 -15.42 -18.42 48.85
CA THR A 144 -15.70 -18.54 50.29
C THR A 144 -17.08 -19.14 50.55
N LEU A 145 -18.10 -18.74 49.79
CA LEU A 145 -19.44 -19.34 49.89
C LEU A 145 -19.44 -20.84 49.57
N VAL A 146 -18.77 -21.26 48.50
CA VAL A 146 -18.67 -22.68 48.11
C VAL A 146 -17.91 -23.49 49.16
N VAL A 147 -16.80 -22.96 49.68
CA VAL A 147 -16.03 -23.61 50.74
C VAL A 147 -16.83 -23.72 52.03
N CYS A 148 -17.55 -22.67 52.44
CA CYS A 148 -18.42 -22.72 53.61
C CYS A 148 -19.55 -23.74 53.44
N LYS A 149 -20.23 -23.75 52.28
CA LYS A 149 -21.29 -24.73 52.00
C LYS A 149 -20.78 -26.17 51.98
N SER A 150 -19.63 -26.43 51.37
CA SER A 150 -19.04 -27.78 51.36
C SER A 150 -18.66 -28.29 52.75
N LYS A 151 -18.31 -27.41 53.69
CA LYS A 151 -18.09 -27.77 55.10
C LYS A 151 -19.38 -28.06 55.85
N THR A 152 -20.46 -27.31 55.60
CA THR A 152 -21.78 -27.56 56.22
C THR A 152 -22.47 -28.83 55.73
N THR A 153 -22.06 -29.38 54.58
CA THR A 153 -22.63 -30.62 54.02
C THR A 153 -21.88 -31.88 54.45
N LYS A 154 -20.76 -31.77 55.20
CA LYS A 154 -20.15 -32.97 55.82
C LYS A 154 -20.97 -33.34 57.06
N PRO A 155 -21.66 -34.49 57.09
CA PRO A 155 -22.40 -34.93 58.27
C PRO A 155 -21.40 -35.12 59.40
N HIS A 156 -21.62 -34.45 60.54
CA HIS A 156 -20.97 -34.83 61.78
C HIS A 156 -21.41 -36.27 62.10
N THR A 157 -20.51 -37.22 61.89
CA THR A 157 -20.58 -38.58 62.44
C THR A 157 -19.64 -38.64 63.63
#